data_AF-A0A932TL17-F1
#
_entry.id   AF-A0A932TL17-F1
#
_cell.length_a   1.000
_cell.length_b   1.000
_cell.length_c   1.000
_cell.angle_alpha   90.00
_cell.angle_beta   90.00
_cell.angle_gamma   90.00
#
_symmetry.space_group_name_H-M   'P 1'
#
loop_
_entity.id
_entity.type
_entity.pdbx_description
1 polymer ?
#
loop_
_entity_poly.entity_id
_entity_poly.type
_entity_poly.pdbx_seq_one_letter_code
_entity_poly.pdbx_strand_id
1 'polypeptide(L)'
;MNKFGRAALSVLLLVGVAVVALQVGALAGGGQNQVQEKRKDFALVGTVVSADPDAGTIEVRALSGFGPITAYIGEDKPNLVLTTDGDTQFSPAGTTLETMADGDNIRASGYYEEGVFRAYVVAIAP
;
A
#
# COMPACT_ATOMS: atom_id res chain seq x y z
N MET A 1 -36.56 7.02 63.64
CA MET A 1 -36.49 5.60 63.23
C MET A 1 -37.07 5.52 61.82
N ASN A 2 -36.39 5.16 60.73
CA ASN A 2 -35.08 4.52 60.54
C ASN A 2 -34.30 5.19 59.40
N LYS A 3 -33.07 5.61 59.71
CA LYS A 3 -32.13 6.35 58.85
C LYS A 3 -31.35 5.46 57.86
N PHE A 4 -31.91 4.31 57.47
CA PHE A 4 -31.20 3.31 56.66
C PHE A 4 -31.78 3.04 55.26
N GLY A 5 -32.90 3.68 54.88
CA GLY A 5 -33.54 3.42 53.58
C GLY A 5 -33.12 4.33 52.42
N ARG A 6 -32.52 5.51 52.70
CA ARG A 6 -32.22 6.52 51.66
C ARG A 6 -30.77 6.50 51.16
N ALA A 7 -29.89 5.73 51.81
CA ALA A 7 -28.52 5.51 51.35
C ALA A 7 -28.38 4.32 50.38
N ALA A 8 -29.42 3.50 50.23
CA ALA A 8 -29.41 2.36 49.31
C ALA A 8 -29.78 2.73 47.86
N LEU A 9 -30.37 3.90 47.60
CA LEU A 9 -30.77 4.31 46.26
C LEU A 9 -29.64 5.04 45.50
N SER A 10 -28.61 5.52 46.20
CA SER A 10 -27.51 6.29 45.59
C SER A 10 -26.36 5.42 45.07
N VAL A 11 -26.27 4.14 45.50
CA VAL A 11 -25.21 3.22 45.06
C VAL A 11 -25.60 2.49 43.77
N LEU A 12 -26.89 2.27 43.50
CA LEU A 12 -27.32 1.64 42.25
C LEU A 12 -27.23 2.57 41.03
N LEU A 13 -27.24 3.89 41.23
CA LEU A 13 -27.13 4.84 40.12
C LEU A 13 -25.70 5.01 39.60
N LEU A 14 -24.67 4.70 40.39
CA LEU A 14 -23.27 4.78 39.94
C LEU A 14 -22.80 3.51 39.20
N VAL A 15 -23.45 2.36 39.42
CA VAL A 15 -23.08 1.09 38.77
C VAL A 15 -23.69 0.97 37.37
N GLY A 16 -24.78 1.69 37.08
CA GLY A 16 -25.42 1.70 35.75
C GLY A 16 -24.72 2.57 34.70
N VAL A 17 -23.89 3.55 35.09
CA VAL A 17 -23.22 4.46 34.13
C VAL A 17 -21.84 3.93 33.71
N ALA A 18 -21.22 3.06 34.51
CA ALA A 18 -19.93 2.44 34.15
C ALA A 18 -20.06 1.33 33.09
N VAL A 19 -21.24 0.70 32.94
CA VAL A 19 -21.43 -0.39 31.97
C VAL A 19 -21.84 0.12 30.59
N VAL A 20 -22.45 1.31 30.48
CA VAL A 20 -22.83 1.89 29.18
C VAL A 20 -21.65 2.60 28.51
N ALA A 21 -20.68 3.13 29.27
CA ALA A 21 -19.44 3.67 28.70
C ALA A 21 -18.52 2.57 28.10
N LEU A 22 -18.65 1.33 28.57
CA LEU A 22 -17.92 0.17 28.03
C LEU A 22 -18.59 -0.47 26.81
N GLN A 23 -19.86 -0.19 26.54
CA GLN A 23 -20.59 -0.76 25.39
C GLN A 23 -20.87 0.21 24.25
N VAL A 24 -20.71 1.53 24.45
CA VAL A 24 -20.81 2.52 23.36
C VAL A 24 -19.44 2.86 22.75
N GLY A 25 -18.33 2.50 23.41
CA GLY A 25 -16.98 2.57 22.83
C GLY A 25 -16.66 1.46 21.81
N ALA A 26 -17.50 0.42 21.71
CA ALA A 26 -17.31 -0.73 20.81
C ALA A 26 -18.22 -0.69 19.57
N LEU A 27 -18.92 0.42 19.33
CA LEU A 27 -19.66 0.69 18.09
C LEU A 27 -19.26 2.02 17.43
N ALA A 28 -18.12 2.60 17.83
CA ALA A 28 -17.29 3.37 16.90
C ALA A 28 -16.61 2.36 15.97
N GLY A 29 -17.43 1.68 15.17
CA GLY A 29 -16.98 0.69 14.20
C GLY A 29 -15.98 1.36 13.28
N GLY A 30 -14.74 0.88 13.37
CA GLY A 30 -13.84 0.91 12.23
C GLY A 30 -13.66 2.27 11.59
N GLY A 31 -13.53 3.34 12.39
CA GLY A 31 -12.67 4.47 12.02
C GLY A 31 -11.20 4.05 12.04
N GLN A 32 -10.93 2.81 11.62
CA GLN A 32 -9.70 2.44 10.98
C GLN A 32 -9.65 3.40 9.78
N ASN A 33 -9.06 4.57 10.00
CA ASN A 33 -8.03 5.03 9.08
C ASN A 33 -7.04 3.86 8.94
N GLN A 34 -7.49 2.78 8.27
CA GLN A 34 -6.67 2.11 7.32
C GLN A 34 -6.29 3.25 6.40
N VAL A 35 -5.16 3.88 6.71
CA VAL A 35 -4.11 3.96 5.72
C VAL A 35 -4.22 2.62 5.01
N GLN A 36 -4.94 2.60 3.88
CA GLN A 36 -4.77 1.52 2.93
C GLN A 36 -3.29 1.64 2.63
N GLU A 37 -2.45 0.94 3.40
CA GLU A 37 -1.13 0.56 2.94
C GLU A 37 -1.45 -0.04 1.58
N LYS A 38 -1.17 0.73 0.51
CA LYS A 38 -1.45 0.31 -0.85
C LYS A 38 -0.83 -1.08 -0.95
N ARG A 39 -1.67 -2.12 -0.92
CA ARG A 39 -1.18 -3.49 -0.84
C ARG A 39 -0.29 -3.67 -2.06
N LYS A 40 0.91 -4.20 -1.84
CA LYS A 40 1.78 -4.56 -2.95
C LYS A 40 1.29 -5.89 -3.49
N ASP A 41 0.59 -5.85 -4.61
CA ASP A 41 0.10 -7.03 -5.32
C ASP A 41 1.20 -7.70 -6.16
N PHE A 42 2.27 -6.97 -6.47
CA PHE A 42 3.41 -7.49 -7.22
C PHE A 42 4.75 -7.00 -6.69
N ALA A 43 5.79 -7.76 -7.00
CA ALA A 43 7.14 -7.25 -7.15
C ALA A 43 7.83 -7.90 -8.35
N LEU A 44 8.81 -7.19 -8.89
CA LEU A 44 9.62 -7.61 -10.01
C LEU A 44 11.08 -7.19 -9.82
N VAL A 45 11.96 -7.96 -10.42
CA VAL A 45 13.35 -7.61 -10.67
C VAL A 45 13.57 -7.69 -12.17
N GLY A 46 14.19 -6.67 -12.74
CA GLY A 46 14.40 -6.61 -14.18
C GLY A 46 15.50 -5.63 -14.56
N THR A 47 15.54 -5.35 -15.84
CA THR A 47 16.42 -4.36 -16.45
C THR A 47 15.57 -3.36 -17.22
N VAL A 48 15.82 -2.07 -17.05
CA VAL A 48 15.15 -1.02 -17.84
C VAL A 48 15.52 -1.20 -19.31
N VAL A 49 14.52 -1.13 -20.17
CA VAL A 49 14.66 -1.12 -21.64
C VAL A 49 14.49 0.30 -22.16
N SER A 50 13.48 1.00 -21.63
CA SER A 50 13.21 2.40 -21.96
C SER A 50 12.44 3.07 -20.82
N ALA A 51 12.59 4.40 -20.73
CA ALA A 51 11.81 5.24 -19.84
C ALA A 51 11.24 6.39 -20.67
N ASP A 52 9.95 6.67 -20.50
CA ASP A 52 9.24 7.76 -21.16
C ASP A 52 8.64 8.69 -20.09
N PRO A 53 9.34 9.79 -19.74
CA PRO A 53 8.86 10.77 -18.79
C PRO A 53 7.57 11.47 -19.20
N ASP A 54 7.35 11.67 -20.50
CA ASP A 54 6.16 12.35 -21.02
C ASP A 54 4.92 11.47 -20.88
N ALA A 55 5.08 10.15 -21.10
CA ALA A 55 4.03 9.16 -20.88
C ALA A 55 3.93 8.69 -19.42
N GLY A 56 4.94 8.98 -18.59
CA GLY A 56 5.02 8.49 -17.21
C GLY A 56 5.24 6.98 -17.12
N THR A 57 5.97 6.37 -18.06
CA THR A 57 6.12 4.90 -18.12
C THR A 57 7.56 4.42 -18.16
N ILE A 58 7.80 3.21 -17.65
CA ILE A 58 9.09 2.51 -17.73
C ILE A 58 8.83 1.14 -18.36
N GLU A 59 9.48 0.86 -19.48
CA GLU A 59 9.52 -0.48 -20.04
C GLU A 59 10.68 -1.26 -19.39
N VAL A 60 10.36 -2.42 -18.83
CA VAL A 60 11.29 -3.26 -18.08
C VAL A 60 11.31 -4.65 -18.68
N ARG A 61 12.50 -5.13 -19.02
CA ARG A 61 12.72 -6.56 -19.26
C ARG A 61 12.71 -7.28 -17.92
N ALA A 62 11.63 -7.99 -17.64
CA ALA A 62 11.46 -8.70 -16.38
C ALA A 62 12.35 -9.96 -16.35
N LEU A 63 13.12 -10.10 -15.27
CA LEU A 63 13.99 -11.26 -15.02
C LEU A 63 13.34 -12.22 -14.01
N SER A 64 12.64 -11.67 -13.02
CA SER A 64 11.84 -12.43 -12.07
C SER A 64 10.74 -11.56 -11.48
N GLY A 65 9.72 -12.18 -10.89
CA GLY A 65 8.66 -11.46 -10.22
C GLY A 65 7.67 -12.38 -9.51
N PHE A 66 6.72 -11.78 -8.80
CA PHE A 66 5.57 -12.45 -8.20
C PHE A 66 4.29 -11.68 -8.48
N GLY A 67 3.15 -12.34 -8.21
CA GLY A 67 1.82 -11.73 -8.40
C GLY A 67 1.40 -11.79 -9.87
N PRO A 68 0.52 -10.89 -10.32
CA PRO A 68 0.01 -10.90 -11.69
C PRO A 68 1.12 -10.85 -12.77
N ILE A 69 2.30 -10.32 -12.43
CA ILE A 69 3.47 -10.25 -13.31
C ILE A 69 3.97 -11.63 -13.75
N THR A 70 3.81 -12.70 -12.96
CA THR A 70 4.33 -14.03 -13.35
C THR A 70 3.70 -14.56 -14.63
N ALA A 71 2.45 -14.18 -14.93
CA ALA A 71 1.79 -14.50 -16.19
C ALA A 71 2.38 -13.74 -17.39
N TYR A 72 3.02 -12.60 -17.17
CA TYR A 72 3.64 -11.78 -18.21
C TYR A 72 5.07 -12.22 -18.49
N ILE A 73 5.83 -12.72 -17.49
CA ILE A 73 7.21 -13.19 -17.66
C ILE A 73 7.32 -14.47 -18.53
N GLY A 74 6.20 -15.09 -18.92
CA GLY A 74 6.19 -16.26 -19.81
C GLY A 74 6.96 -16.05 -21.13
N GLU A 75 7.28 -17.14 -21.83
CA GLU A 75 8.30 -17.24 -22.91
C GLU A 75 8.20 -16.18 -24.03
N ASP A 76 7.03 -15.56 -24.24
CA ASP A 76 6.78 -14.64 -25.35
C ASP A 76 6.63 -13.15 -24.96
N LYS A 77 6.70 -12.78 -23.67
CA LYS A 77 6.50 -11.37 -23.23
C LYS A 77 7.52 -10.90 -22.19
N PRO A 78 8.82 -10.82 -22.55
CA PRO A 78 9.86 -10.46 -21.59
C PRO A 78 9.75 -9.01 -21.09
N ASN A 79 9.09 -8.13 -21.84
CA ASN A 79 8.99 -6.71 -21.50
C ASN A 79 7.63 -6.38 -20.87
N LEU A 80 7.69 -5.64 -19.76
CA LEU A 80 6.55 -5.15 -18.99
C LEU A 80 6.61 -3.62 -18.94
N VAL A 81 5.46 -2.97 -19.15
CA VAL A 81 5.34 -1.53 -18.95
C VAL A 81 4.83 -1.25 -17.55
N LEU A 82 5.61 -0.49 -16.79
CA LEU A 82 5.23 0.06 -15.50
C LEU A 82 4.76 1.49 -15.70
N THR A 83 3.62 1.82 -15.10
CA THR A 83 3.14 3.19 -15.07
C THR A 83 3.56 3.83 -13.76
N THR A 84 4.04 5.06 -13.88
CA THR A 84 4.42 5.93 -12.76
C THR A 84 3.43 7.08 -12.67
N ASP A 85 3.18 7.54 -11.46
CA ASP A 85 2.34 8.70 -11.18
C ASP A 85 2.95 9.53 -10.05
N GLY A 86 2.25 10.57 -9.59
CA GLY A 86 2.73 11.41 -8.49
C GLY A 86 2.96 10.67 -7.17
N ASP A 87 2.42 9.46 -7.02
CA ASP A 87 2.64 8.60 -5.85
C ASP A 87 3.79 7.60 -6.06
N THR A 88 4.36 7.50 -7.27
CA THR A 88 5.52 6.65 -7.53
C THR A 88 6.72 7.15 -6.74
N GLN A 89 7.26 6.28 -5.91
CA GLN A 89 8.49 6.57 -5.17
C GLN A 89 9.66 5.96 -5.91
N PHE A 90 10.66 6.79 -6.16
CA PHE A 90 11.94 6.41 -6.70
C PHE A 90 12.98 6.32 -5.59
N SER A 91 13.86 5.33 -5.68
CA SER A 91 14.99 5.14 -4.77
C SER A 91 16.21 4.64 -5.56
N PRO A 92 17.44 5.02 -5.21
CA PRO A 92 17.82 5.94 -4.14
C PRO A 92 17.37 7.39 -4.38
N ALA A 93 17.55 8.25 -3.37
CA ALA A 93 17.22 9.68 -3.52
C ALA A 93 17.98 10.30 -4.69
N GLY A 94 17.28 11.08 -5.52
CA GLY A 94 17.82 11.64 -6.77
C GLY A 94 17.53 10.79 -8.00
N THR A 95 17.08 9.54 -7.84
CA THR A 95 16.47 8.77 -8.93
C THR A 95 15.09 9.33 -9.23
N THR A 96 14.82 9.47 -10.51
CA THR A 96 13.57 9.92 -11.11
C THR A 96 13.33 9.14 -12.41
N LEU A 97 12.17 9.30 -13.03
CA LEU A 97 11.89 8.67 -14.31
C LEU A 97 12.86 9.17 -15.40
N GLU A 98 13.19 10.45 -15.35
CA GLU A 98 14.08 11.17 -16.27
C GLU A 98 15.54 10.70 -16.18
N THR A 99 15.93 10.11 -15.04
CA THR A 99 17.29 9.62 -14.81
C THR A 99 17.49 8.16 -15.16
N MET A 100 16.42 7.42 -15.46
CA MET A 100 16.52 6.01 -15.81
C MET A 100 17.01 5.81 -17.24
N ALA A 101 17.94 4.88 -17.41
CA ALA A 101 18.53 4.56 -18.69
C ALA A 101 18.36 3.08 -19.05
N ASP A 102 18.43 2.77 -20.35
CA ASP A 102 18.52 1.39 -20.84
C ASP A 102 19.69 0.66 -20.18
N GLY A 103 19.44 -0.55 -19.71
CA GLY A 103 20.42 -1.36 -19.00
C GLY A 103 20.45 -1.18 -17.48
N ASP A 104 19.74 -0.20 -16.91
CA ASP A 104 19.69 -0.03 -15.45
C ASP A 104 19.00 -1.22 -14.78
N ASN A 105 19.56 -1.71 -13.68
CA ASN A 105 18.91 -2.73 -12.88
C ASN A 105 17.77 -2.09 -12.08
N ILE A 106 16.61 -2.73 -12.08
CA ILE A 106 15.41 -2.19 -11.42
C ILE A 106 14.77 -3.26 -10.55
N ARG A 107 14.36 -2.85 -9.35
CA ARG A 107 13.41 -3.58 -8.51
C ARG A 107 12.17 -2.72 -8.38
N ALA A 108 11.03 -3.23 -8.82
CA ALA A 108 9.79 -2.51 -8.68
C ALA A 108 8.76 -3.36 -7.93
N SER A 109 7.86 -2.69 -7.23
CA SER A 109 6.76 -3.34 -6.51
C SER A 109 5.57 -2.41 -6.45
N GLY A 110 4.37 -2.92 -6.40
CA GLY A 110 3.19 -2.07 -6.39
C GLY A 110 1.92 -2.87 -6.59
N TYR A 111 0.93 -2.26 -7.19
CA TYR A 111 -0.42 -2.81 -7.31
C TYR A 111 -0.84 -2.91 -8.77
N TYR A 112 -1.69 -3.91 -9.04
CA TYR A 112 -2.23 -4.13 -10.38
C TYR A 112 -3.71 -3.77 -10.36
N GLU A 113 -4.07 -2.73 -11.11
CA GLU A 113 -5.41 -2.17 -11.13
C GLU A 113 -5.81 -1.87 -12.57
N GLU A 114 -6.99 -2.36 -12.98
CA GLU A 114 -7.59 -2.08 -14.29
C GLU A 114 -6.66 -2.34 -15.50
N GLY A 115 -5.76 -3.34 -15.40
CA GLY A 115 -4.82 -3.65 -16.49
C GLY A 115 -3.48 -2.92 -16.42
N VAL A 116 -3.27 -2.09 -15.40
CA VAL A 116 -2.10 -1.23 -15.24
C VAL A 116 -1.26 -1.64 -14.04
N PHE A 117 0.06 -1.72 -14.22
CA PHE A 117 1.03 -1.96 -13.14
C PHE A 117 1.56 -0.63 -12.61
N ARG A 118 1.05 -0.20 -11.45
CA ARG A 118 1.51 1.03 -10.78
C ARG A 118 2.61 0.70 -9.80
N ALA A 119 3.75 1.39 -9.88
CA ALA A 119 4.98 0.95 -9.24
C ALA A 119 5.57 1.94 -8.22
N TYR A 120 6.19 1.36 -7.19
CA TYR A 120 7.31 1.90 -6.41
C TYR A 120 8.58 1.33 -7.00
N VAL A 121 9.55 2.18 -7.33
CA VAL A 121 10.70 1.81 -8.14
C VAL A 121 12.01 2.05 -7.39
N VAL A 122 12.86 1.04 -7.36
CA VAL A 122 14.22 1.11 -6.87
C VAL A 122 15.16 0.86 -8.05
N ALA A 123 15.85 1.91 -8.51
CA ALA A 123 16.96 1.77 -9.43
C ALA A 123 18.19 1.29 -8.64
N ILE A 124 18.81 0.23 -9.12
CA ILE A 124 20.08 -0.26 -8.63
C ILE A 124 21.07 0.13 -9.71
N ALA A 125 21.88 1.15 -9.43
CA ALA A 125 22.91 1.61 -10.34
C ALA A 125 23.74 0.42 -10.87
N PRO A 126 24.24 0.51 -12.12
CA PRO A 126 24.96 -0.59 -12.79
C PRO A 126 26.17 -1.12 -12.01
#